data_AF-A0A060C5W9-F1
#
_entry.id   AF-A0A060C5W9-F1
#
_cell.length_a   1.000
_cell.length_b   1.000
_cell.length_c   1.000
_cell.angle_alpha   90.00
_cell.angle_beta   90.00
_cell.angle_gamma   90.00
#
_symmetry.space_group_name_H-M   'P 1'
#
loop_
_entity.id
_entity.type
_entity.pdbx_description
1 polymer ?
#
loop_
_entity_poly.entity_id
_entity_poly.type
_entity_poly.pdbx_seq_one_letter_code
_entity_poly.pdbx_strand_id
1 'polypeptide(L)'
;AHGLTVILDRHRPDSAAQSELWYTADYSEERWISDWQMLAARYASDPTVIAMDLHNEPHGDACWGCGDADLDWQAAATRAGNAILAVNPNVLIIVEGVERGEDGQSTWWGGGLVGCRGDPGRARRGEPRGLLATRLSGECLRPVVVLGLGLSLESVSG
;
A
#
# COMPACT_ATOMS: atom_id res chain seq x y z
N ALA A 1 14.63 25.90 6.16
CA ALA A 1 13.56 24.89 6.11
C ALA A 1 12.41 25.33 7.01
N HIS A 2 11.16 25.19 6.57
CA HIS A 2 9.95 25.72 7.24
C HIS A 2 9.29 24.78 8.26
N GLY A 3 9.95 23.68 8.63
CA GLY A 3 9.38 22.67 9.55
C GLY A 3 8.27 21.82 8.92
N LEU A 4 8.18 21.80 7.58
CA LEU A 4 7.24 20.96 6.84
C LEU A 4 7.82 19.55 6.66
N THR A 5 6.95 18.55 6.70
CA THR A 5 7.26 17.17 6.29
C THR A 5 6.53 16.84 4.99
N VAL A 6 7.09 15.90 4.23
CA VAL A 6 6.60 15.50 2.92
C VAL A 6 6.28 14.01 2.92
N ILE A 7 5.13 13.69 2.35
CA ILE A 7 4.72 12.33 1.99
C ILE A 7 4.68 12.28 0.46
N LEU A 8 5.35 11.30 -0.13
CA LEU A 8 5.25 11.05 -1.56
C LEU A 8 4.07 10.10 -1.80
N ASP A 9 3.16 10.47 -2.68
CA ASP A 9 2.01 9.66 -3.08
C ASP A 9 2.13 9.29 -4.56
N ARG A 10 2.09 8.00 -4.86
CA ARG A 10 1.88 7.52 -6.24
C ARG A 10 0.39 7.65 -6.52
N HIS A 11 0.03 8.86 -6.92
CA HIS A 11 -1.37 9.22 -7.15
C HIS A 11 -1.97 8.56 -8.40
N ARG A 12 -1.15 8.29 -9.42
CA ARG A 12 -1.56 7.74 -10.74
C ARG A 12 -0.41 6.98 -11.43
N PRO A 13 -0.68 6.02 -12.34
CA PRO A 13 0.36 5.36 -13.14
C PRO A 13 1.01 6.33 -14.13
N ASP A 14 0.22 7.28 -14.64
CA ASP A 14 0.61 8.32 -15.57
C ASP A 14 -0.04 9.66 -15.18
N SER A 15 0.07 10.68 -16.04
CA SER A 15 -0.51 12.00 -15.77
C SER A 15 -2.01 12.11 -16.09
N ALA A 16 -2.64 11.05 -16.63
CA ALA A 16 -3.98 11.11 -17.17
C ALA A 16 -5.03 10.72 -16.12
N ALA A 17 -5.07 9.45 -15.71
CA ALA A 17 -6.18 8.91 -14.93
C ALA A 17 -5.68 7.99 -13.82
N GLN A 18 -6.54 7.80 -12.81
CA GLN A 18 -6.26 6.83 -11.77
C GLN A 18 -6.59 5.40 -12.23
N SER A 19 -5.81 4.43 -11.77
CA SER A 19 -6.04 3.00 -12.01
C SER A 19 -6.58 2.29 -10.77
N GLU A 20 -7.48 1.32 -10.98
CA GLU A 20 -8.01 0.43 -9.93
C GLU A 20 -6.89 -0.30 -9.17
N LEU A 21 -5.93 -0.84 -9.94
CA LEU A 21 -4.79 -1.60 -9.46
C LEU A 21 -3.50 -0.78 -9.59
N TRP A 22 -2.44 -1.23 -8.92
CA TRP A 22 -1.12 -0.58 -8.90
C TRP A 22 -0.35 -0.72 -10.24
N TYR A 23 -0.88 -1.51 -11.17
CA TYR A 23 -0.34 -1.74 -12.51
C TYR A 23 -1.38 -1.49 -13.60
N THR A 24 -0.91 -1.36 -14.83
CA THR A 24 -1.71 -1.30 -16.06
C THR A 24 -1.02 -2.12 -17.16
N ALA A 25 -1.62 -2.17 -18.36
CA ALA A 25 -0.99 -2.79 -19.52
C ALA A 25 0.36 -2.13 -19.92
N ASP A 26 0.53 -0.83 -19.64
CA ASP A 26 1.73 -0.07 -19.97
C ASP A 26 2.71 0.05 -18.79
N TYR A 27 2.24 -0.22 -17.57
CA TYR A 27 2.99 -0.06 -16.33
C TYR A 27 2.84 -1.30 -15.45
N SER A 28 3.75 -2.25 -15.59
CA SER A 28 3.80 -3.48 -14.78
C SER A 28 4.06 -3.21 -13.29
N GLU A 29 3.71 -4.16 -12.42
CA GLU A 29 4.06 -4.12 -10.99
C GLU A 29 5.57 -3.97 -10.76
N GLU A 30 6.40 -4.68 -11.52
CA GLU A 30 7.86 -4.62 -11.38
C GLU A 30 8.38 -3.20 -11.60
N ARG A 31 7.80 -2.50 -12.59
CA ARG A 31 8.11 -1.10 -12.86
C ARG A 31 7.65 -0.20 -11.72
N TRP A 32 6.43 -0.38 -11.22
CA TRP A 32 5.91 0.38 -10.07
C TRP A 32 6.81 0.22 -8.83
N ILE A 33 7.26 -1.00 -8.53
CA ILE A 33 8.22 -1.25 -7.43
C ILE A 33 9.57 -0.59 -7.70
N SER A 34 10.10 -0.71 -8.93
CA SER A 34 11.38 -0.11 -9.31
C SER A 34 11.36 1.43 -9.20
N ASP A 35 10.26 2.06 -9.61
CA ASP A 35 10.07 3.52 -9.52
C ASP A 35 10.06 3.97 -8.05
N TRP A 36 9.40 3.19 -7.18
CA TRP A 36 9.44 3.42 -5.74
C TRP A 36 10.84 3.29 -5.14
N GLN A 37 11.60 2.25 -5.51
CA GLN A 37 12.98 2.09 -5.06
C GLN A 37 13.88 3.24 -5.53
N MET A 38 13.66 3.75 -6.74
CA MET A 38 14.36 4.92 -7.27
C MET A 38 14.08 6.16 -6.42
N LEU A 39 12.82 6.43 -6.06
CA LEU A 39 12.46 7.53 -5.16
C LEU A 39 13.02 7.32 -3.75
N ALA A 40 12.98 6.10 -3.22
CA ALA A 40 13.54 5.74 -1.93
C ALA A 40 15.04 6.02 -1.84
N ALA A 41 15.80 5.64 -2.87
CA ALA A 41 17.22 5.93 -2.97
C ALA A 41 17.48 7.44 -3.11
N ARG A 42 16.70 8.12 -3.95
CA ARG A 42 16.82 9.57 -4.19
C ARG A 42 16.68 10.40 -2.92
N TYR A 43 15.75 10.02 -2.04
CA TYR A 43 15.42 10.77 -0.83
C TYR A 43 15.99 10.15 0.46
N ALA A 44 16.89 9.16 0.37
CA ALA A 44 17.44 8.45 1.52
C ALA A 44 18.15 9.35 2.56
N SER A 45 18.71 10.48 2.12
CA SER A 45 19.40 11.44 2.98
C SER A 45 18.60 12.72 3.23
N ASP A 46 17.34 12.81 2.78
CA ASP A 46 16.48 13.97 3.00
C ASP A 46 15.46 13.67 4.11
N PRO A 47 15.67 14.17 5.35
CA PRO A 47 14.78 13.89 6.47
C PRO A 47 13.41 14.59 6.33
N THR A 48 13.22 15.43 5.31
CA THR A 48 11.94 16.08 5.02
C THR A 48 10.93 15.08 4.45
N VAL A 49 11.39 14.06 3.70
CA VAL A 49 10.53 13.02 3.14
C VAL A 49 10.39 11.90 4.15
N ILE A 50 9.22 11.82 4.78
CA ILE A 50 8.98 10.93 5.93
C ILE A 50 8.22 9.66 5.56
N ALA A 51 7.51 9.64 4.43
CA ALA A 51 6.68 8.50 4.06
C ALA A 51 6.45 8.37 2.55
N MET A 52 6.05 7.16 2.14
CA MET A 52 5.69 6.78 0.78
C MET A 52 4.32 6.11 0.77
N ASP A 53 3.32 6.78 0.22
CA ASP A 53 1.96 6.30 0.01
C ASP A 53 1.87 5.58 -1.34
N LEU A 54 1.76 4.25 -1.27
CA LEU A 54 2.21 3.35 -2.32
C LEU A 54 1.40 3.43 -3.62
N HIS A 55 0.09 3.59 -3.50
CA HIS A 55 -0.84 3.70 -4.62
C HIS A 55 -2.12 4.31 -4.08
N ASN A 56 -2.48 5.47 -4.62
CA ASN A 56 -3.69 6.18 -4.21
C ASN A 56 -4.93 5.28 -4.45
N GLU A 57 -5.86 5.27 -3.53
CA GLU A 57 -7.23 4.78 -3.76
C GLU A 57 -7.37 3.43 -4.51
N PRO A 58 -6.78 2.29 -4.09
CA PRO A 58 -7.11 0.99 -4.68
C PRO A 58 -8.63 0.75 -4.66
N HIS A 59 -9.20 0.31 -5.79
CA HIS A 59 -10.66 0.19 -5.96
C HIS A 59 -11.04 -0.83 -7.04
N GLY A 60 -12.34 -0.95 -7.32
CA GLY A 60 -12.85 -1.88 -8.32
C GLY A 60 -12.50 -3.33 -8.00
N ASP A 61 -11.66 -3.94 -8.84
CA ASP A 61 -11.22 -5.33 -8.68
C ASP A 61 -10.15 -5.54 -7.59
N ALA A 62 -9.56 -4.46 -7.04
CA ALA A 62 -8.61 -4.56 -5.94
C ALA A 62 -9.24 -5.24 -4.71
N CYS A 63 -8.63 -6.33 -4.27
CA CYS A 63 -9.07 -7.09 -3.10
C CYS A 63 -8.06 -6.95 -1.95
N TRP A 64 -8.51 -7.21 -0.73
CA TRP A 64 -7.62 -7.29 0.43
C TRP A 64 -7.54 -8.72 0.93
N GLY A 65 -6.40 -9.40 0.81
CA GLY A 65 -6.20 -10.72 1.43
C GLY A 65 -6.92 -11.90 0.74
N CYS A 66 -7.44 -11.69 -0.47
CA CYS A 66 -8.17 -12.71 -1.22
C CYS A 66 -7.25 -13.80 -1.81
N GLY A 67 -5.93 -13.57 -1.87
CA GLY A 67 -4.94 -14.56 -2.30
C GLY A 67 -4.73 -14.67 -3.82
N ASP A 68 -5.44 -13.87 -4.61
CA ASP A 68 -5.13 -13.70 -6.03
C ASP A 68 -4.00 -12.68 -6.19
N ALA A 69 -2.85 -13.11 -6.72
CA ALA A 69 -1.65 -12.26 -6.79
C ALA A 69 -1.84 -11.00 -7.65
N ASP A 70 -2.75 -11.06 -8.62
CA ASP A 70 -3.01 -9.97 -9.58
C ASP A 70 -4.00 -8.93 -9.04
N LEU A 71 -4.70 -9.24 -7.94
CA LEU A 71 -5.75 -8.38 -7.35
C LEU A 71 -5.49 -8.05 -5.87
N ASP A 72 -4.70 -8.85 -5.16
CA ASP A 72 -4.49 -8.73 -3.71
C ASP A 72 -3.56 -7.57 -3.35
N TRP A 73 -4.19 -6.45 -3.03
CA TRP A 73 -3.51 -5.22 -2.64
C TRP A 73 -2.66 -5.41 -1.39
N GLN A 74 -3.12 -6.20 -0.41
CA GLN A 74 -2.32 -6.48 0.80
C GLN A 74 -0.99 -7.13 0.41
N ALA A 75 -1.04 -8.12 -0.50
CA ALA A 75 0.16 -8.82 -0.96
C ALA A 75 1.08 -7.91 -1.78
N ALA A 76 0.54 -7.09 -2.68
CA ALA A 76 1.32 -6.16 -3.50
C ALA A 76 1.99 -5.05 -2.68
N ALA A 77 1.24 -4.43 -1.77
CA ALA A 77 1.74 -3.44 -0.83
C ALA A 77 2.86 -4.02 0.06
N THR A 78 2.76 -5.29 0.46
CA THR A 78 3.82 -6.01 1.19
C THR A 78 5.11 -6.09 0.37
N ARG A 79 5.00 -6.46 -0.92
CA ARG A 79 6.17 -6.60 -1.81
C ARG A 79 6.85 -5.24 -2.02
N ALA A 80 6.08 -4.21 -2.37
CA ALA A 80 6.59 -2.87 -2.59
C ALA A 80 7.19 -2.25 -1.32
N GLY A 81 6.49 -2.33 -0.18
CA GLY A 81 6.97 -1.80 1.09
C GLY A 81 8.30 -2.42 1.52
N ASN A 82 8.43 -3.75 1.41
CA ASN A 82 9.69 -4.44 1.72
C ASN A 82 10.83 -4.00 0.77
N ALA A 83 10.53 -3.85 -0.53
CA ALA A 83 11.52 -3.41 -1.52
C ALA A 83 12.00 -1.97 -1.28
N ILE A 84 11.11 -1.08 -0.85
CA ILE A 84 11.43 0.31 -0.46
C ILE A 84 12.28 0.32 0.81
N LEU A 85 11.86 -0.39 1.86
CA LEU A 85 12.55 -0.38 3.15
C LEU A 85 13.95 -1.01 3.10
N ALA A 86 14.18 -1.93 2.16
CA ALA A 86 15.51 -2.45 1.87
C ALA A 86 16.46 -1.36 1.32
N VAL A 87 15.92 -0.33 0.66
CA VAL A 87 16.68 0.81 0.09
C VAL A 87 16.75 1.97 1.07
N ASN A 88 15.63 2.31 1.73
CA ASN A 88 15.53 3.40 2.68
C ASN A 88 14.76 2.94 3.92
N PRO A 89 15.46 2.49 4.98
CA PRO A 89 14.81 1.99 6.20
C PRO A 89 14.23 3.11 7.09
N ASN A 90 14.39 4.39 6.72
CA ASN A 90 13.99 5.53 7.54
C ASN A 90 12.61 6.09 7.19
N VAL A 91 12.01 5.68 6.07
CA VAL A 91 10.67 6.13 5.68
C VAL A 91 9.58 5.24 6.28
N LEU A 92 8.42 5.82 6.50
CA LEU A 92 7.19 5.08 6.72
C LEU A 92 6.61 4.64 5.37
N ILE A 93 6.05 3.44 5.31
CA ILE A 93 5.27 3.02 4.16
C ILE A 93 3.80 3.27 4.48
N ILE A 94 3.08 3.94 3.60
CA ILE A 94 1.64 4.16 3.75
C ILE A 94 0.89 3.25 2.79
N VAL A 95 -0.10 2.55 3.34
CA VAL A 95 -0.96 1.62 2.59
C VAL A 95 -2.41 1.99 2.84
N GLU A 96 -3.07 2.47 1.80
CA GLU A 96 -4.51 2.68 1.79
C GLU A 96 -5.29 1.36 1.79
N GLY A 97 -6.61 1.44 1.95
CA GLY A 97 -7.53 0.30 1.84
C GLY A 97 -7.95 -0.03 0.42
N VAL A 98 -9.06 -0.75 0.30
CA VAL A 98 -9.73 -1.06 -0.98
C VAL A 98 -11.17 -0.52 -0.97
N GLU A 99 -11.81 -0.37 -2.13
CA GLU A 99 -13.24 0.02 -2.21
C GLU A 99 -14.15 -1.03 -1.56
N ARG A 100 -13.93 -2.31 -1.85
CA ARG A 100 -14.82 -3.42 -1.49
C ARG A 100 -14.17 -4.28 -0.42
N GLY A 101 -14.75 -4.26 0.78
CA GLY A 101 -14.30 -5.08 1.91
C GLY A 101 -14.70 -6.55 1.75
N GLU A 102 -13.96 -7.44 2.42
CA GLU A 102 -14.29 -8.88 2.49
C GLU A 102 -15.64 -9.16 3.18
N ASP A 103 -16.18 -8.19 3.93
CA ASP A 103 -17.52 -8.22 4.54
C ASP A 103 -18.66 -7.91 3.55
N GLY A 104 -18.32 -7.72 2.27
CA GLY A 104 -19.26 -7.39 1.21
C GLY A 104 -19.78 -5.96 1.26
N GLN A 105 -19.25 -5.12 2.15
CA GLN A 105 -19.56 -3.69 2.16
C GLN A 105 -18.59 -2.93 1.25
N SER A 106 -19.09 -1.84 0.66
CA SER A 106 -18.28 -0.92 -0.13
C SER A 106 -18.18 0.42 0.57
N THR A 107 -17.06 1.11 0.37
CA THR A 107 -16.81 2.47 0.86
C THR A 107 -16.15 3.29 -0.25
N TRP A 108 -15.68 4.50 0.05
CA TRP A 108 -14.87 5.27 -0.91
C TRP A 108 -13.60 4.49 -1.31
N TRP A 109 -13.05 4.81 -2.48
CA TRP A 109 -11.83 4.18 -2.98
C TRP A 109 -10.69 4.36 -1.98
N GLY A 110 -9.89 3.32 -1.72
CA GLY A 110 -8.88 3.36 -0.67
C GLY A 110 -9.39 3.37 0.79
N GLY A 111 -10.71 3.39 1.03
CA GLY A 111 -11.25 3.56 2.37
C GLY A 111 -11.41 2.28 3.19
N GLY A 112 -11.49 1.12 2.54
CA GLY A 112 -11.86 -0.14 3.16
C GLY A 112 -10.69 -0.81 3.86
N LEU A 113 -10.64 -0.69 5.19
CA LEU A 113 -9.62 -1.31 6.05
C LEU A 113 -10.14 -2.51 6.87
N VAL A 114 -11.31 -3.05 6.51
CA VAL A 114 -11.94 -4.15 7.25
C VAL A 114 -11.05 -5.39 7.28
N GLY A 115 -10.38 -5.72 6.17
CA GLY A 115 -9.44 -6.83 6.06
C GLY A 115 -8.15 -6.66 6.88
N CYS A 116 -7.82 -5.44 7.33
CA CYS A 116 -6.66 -5.18 8.20
C CYS A 116 -6.86 -5.67 9.63
N ARG A 117 -8.11 -5.85 10.06
CA ARG A 117 -8.45 -6.21 11.44
C ARG A 117 -7.97 -7.61 11.83
N GLY A 118 -7.59 -8.43 10.84
CA GLY A 118 -7.23 -9.82 11.00
C GLY A 118 -8.46 -10.68 11.33
N ASP A 119 -8.52 -11.88 10.78
CA ASP A 119 -9.43 -12.91 11.28
C ASP A 119 -8.66 -13.77 12.31
N PRO A 120 -8.96 -13.68 13.62
CA PRO A 120 -8.32 -14.52 14.63
C PRO A 120 -8.53 -16.02 14.38
N GLY A 121 -9.48 -16.40 13.50
CA GLY A 121 -9.71 -17.78 13.06
C GLY A 121 -8.85 -18.26 11.88
N ARG A 122 -8.21 -17.36 11.12
CA ARG A 122 -7.45 -17.69 9.89
C ARG A 122 -5.97 -17.96 10.19
N ALA A 123 -5.68 -18.78 11.21
CA ALA A 123 -4.36 -19.39 11.34
C ALA A 123 -4.18 -20.41 10.20
N ARG A 124 -3.24 -20.15 9.28
CA ARG A 124 -2.96 -21.07 8.15
C ARG A 124 -2.54 -22.44 8.70
N ARG A 125 -3.37 -23.48 8.47
CA ARG A 125 -2.99 -24.88 8.77
C ARG A 125 -1.79 -25.24 7.90
N GLY A 126 -0.62 -25.49 8.51
CA GLY A 126 0.48 -26.18 7.82
C GLY A 126 1.92 -25.82 8.18
N GLU A 127 2.23 -24.80 8.98
CA GLU A 127 3.64 -24.45 9.22
C GLU A 127 4.31 -25.24 10.37
N PRO A 128 5.52 -25.80 10.18
CA PRO A 128 6.23 -26.55 11.21
C PRO A 128 6.73 -25.63 12.33
N ARG A 129 6.63 -26.13 13.57
CA ARG A 129 7.09 -25.48 14.80
C ARG A 129 8.61 -25.59 14.92
N GLY A 130 9.32 -24.49 14.71
CA GLY A 130 10.73 -24.39 15.12
C GLY A 130 11.59 -23.44 14.29
N LEU A 131 11.42 -22.12 14.46
CA LEU A 131 12.52 -21.14 14.43
C LEU A 131 11.96 -19.80 14.96
N LEU A 132 12.47 -19.37 16.11
CA LEU A 132 12.07 -18.11 16.76
C LEU A 132 12.85 -16.93 16.13
N ALA A 133 12.52 -16.60 14.89
CA ALA A 133 12.67 -15.25 14.35
C ALA A 133 11.26 -14.68 14.30
N THR A 134 11.04 -13.54 14.96
CA THR A 134 9.74 -12.86 15.14
C THR A 134 8.89 -12.94 13.87
N ARG A 135 8.01 -13.94 13.81
CA ARG A 135 7.02 -14.15 12.75
C ARG A 135 5.96 -13.08 12.94
N LEU A 136 6.15 -11.98 12.21
CA LEU A 136 5.15 -10.94 11.92
C LEU A 136 4.09 -11.52 10.97
N SER A 137 3.47 -12.62 11.37
CA SER A 137 2.43 -13.30 10.61
C SER A 137 1.06 -12.77 11.06
N GLY A 138 0.53 -11.77 10.34
CA GLY A 138 -0.93 -11.62 10.23
C GLY A 138 -1.58 -10.28 10.60
N GLU A 139 -0.86 -9.26 11.05
CA GLU A 139 -1.51 -8.06 11.58
C GLU A 139 -0.72 -6.85 11.08
N CYS A 140 -1.27 -6.10 10.12
CA CYS A 140 -0.70 -4.87 9.52
C CYS A 140 0.84 -4.79 9.52
N LEU A 141 1.42 -5.08 8.35
CA LEU A 141 2.83 -4.87 8.01
C LEU A 141 3.48 -3.78 8.88
N ARG A 142 4.43 -4.13 9.76
CA ARG A 142 5.29 -3.11 10.39
C ARG A 142 6.61 -3.09 9.63
N PRO A 143 7.15 -1.91 9.25
CA PRO A 143 6.79 -0.54 9.64
C PRO A 143 5.89 0.19 8.61
N VAL A 144 4.76 -0.41 8.23
CA VAL A 144 3.77 0.21 7.36
C VAL A 144 2.67 0.85 8.21
N VAL A 145 2.40 2.13 7.98
CA VAL A 145 1.28 2.87 8.55
C VAL A 145 0.11 2.75 7.59
N VAL A 146 -0.97 2.11 8.00
CA VAL A 146 -2.20 2.06 7.19
C VAL A 146 -3.00 3.34 7.46
N LEU A 147 -3.21 4.16 6.43
CA LEU A 147 -3.99 5.41 6.51
C LEU A 147 -5.15 5.33 5.51
N GLY A 148 -6.36 5.68 5.95
CA GLY A 148 -7.47 6.00 5.04
C GLY A 148 -7.53 7.52 4.91
N LEU A 149 -6.91 8.09 3.88
CA LEU A 149 -6.93 9.53 3.64
C LEU A 149 -7.97 9.83 2.56
N GLY A 150 -9.21 10.11 2.98
CA GLY A 150 -10.25 10.62 2.08
C GLY A 150 -10.00 12.09 1.72
N LEU A 151 -9.35 12.34 0.58
CA LEU A 151 -9.29 13.67 -0.05
C LEU A 151 -9.54 13.53 -1.56
N SER A 152 -10.75 13.07 -1.90
CA SER A 152 -11.25 13.18 -3.26
C SER A 152 -11.65 14.63 -3.52
N LEU A 153 -10.82 15.38 -4.24
CA LEU A 153 -11.15 16.72 -4.74
C LEU A 153 -12.17 16.57 -5.89
N GLU A 154 -13.45 16.47 -5.55
CA GLU A 154 -14.51 16.67 -6.52
C GLU A 154 -14.46 18.12 -7.03
N SER A 155 -14.24 18.28 -8.33
CA SER A 155 -14.34 19.55 -9.02
C SER A 155 -15.75 20.12 -8.82
N VAL A 156 -15.86 21.18 -8.01
CA VAL A 156 -17.04 22.06 -8.06
C VAL A 156 -17.00 22.76 -9.41
N SER A 157 -17.72 22.20 -10.38
CA SER A 157 -18.04 22.89 -11.63
C SER A 157 -19.11 23.94 -11.30
N GLY A 158 -18.78 25.20 -11.59
CA GLY A 158 -19.68 26.36 -11.46
C GLY A 158 -20.66 26.52 -12.60
#